data_AF-A0A9X3ENW4-F1
#
_entry.id   AF-A0A9X3ENW4-F1
#
_cell.length_a   1.000
_cell.length_b   1.000
_cell.length_c   1.000
_cell.angle_alpha   90.00
_cell.angle_beta   90.00
_cell.angle_gamma   90.00
#
_symmetry.space_group_name_H-M   'P 1'
#
loop_
_entity.id
_entity.type
_entity.pdbx_description
1 polymer ?
#
loop_
_entity_poly.entity_id
_entity_poly.type
_entity_poly.pdbx_seq_one_letter_code
_entity_poly.pdbx_strand_id
1 'polypeptide(L)'
;MTAPPSTPPSMREFTVRAVVTGVALGVVFGAANAYLGLKVGMTVSASIPASVMTVALLRGRASLLEANLSQTIGSASTSLATGTIFTIPALFLWGIAPPFWQIALLALLGGVLGLAAMIPLRRMLIVDGHGELPYPEGRACAEVLRATTTSASGSAWIFRGMAVGAGMKLLVALLFAVPSEAGAAVPLLPKAEVALEFAPALLAVGFILGYRQAAVVVAGAVVSSLALIPLIAWIGAGLPGPLYPERELTIAQMDASQIWRQYIRYIGAGAVATAGILTVLRNMPMMAGAFVSVARGMRKETGEKATAGATDRDLPGSFIAAAIAVVIAAVALVPGLVAGDLGFVARLVCALGVAVFGLLSVAVAARIVGIVGVSSQPTSGITLVTLLGTAAVFAALGWDDLGARGGADGRDGGGGGDVEGRRHLAGPGRRATWSARRRRGSSSGSSSGQPAPAGWWPGRCCCCRATASAARSWRPRRRP
;
A
#
# COMPACT_ATOMS: atom_id res chain seq x y z
N MET A 1 -19.40 50.80 33.67
CA MET A 1 -18.17 50.22 33.10
C MET A 1 -18.31 48.70 33.13
N THR A 2 -18.88 48.14 32.07
CA THR A 2 -18.92 46.70 31.85
C THR A 2 -17.54 46.26 31.38
N ALA A 3 -16.94 45.28 32.05
CA ALA A 3 -15.66 44.72 31.65
C ALA A 3 -15.75 44.23 30.19
N PRO A 4 -14.70 44.42 29.36
CA PRO A 4 -14.69 43.87 28.02
C PRO A 4 -14.82 42.33 28.09
N PRO A 5 -15.52 41.70 27.13
CA PRO A 5 -15.62 40.25 27.08
C PRO A 5 -14.21 39.67 27.04
N SER A 6 -13.87 38.83 28.02
CA SER A 6 -12.61 38.13 28.06
C SER A 6 -12.47 37.31 26.79
N THR A 7 -11.47 37.65 25.98
CA THR A 7 -11.01 36.82 24.86
C THR A 7 -10.87 35.39 25.39
N PRO A 8 -11.51 34.37 24.81
CA PRO A 8 -11.32 33.00 25.26
C PRO A 8 -9.82 32.70 25.27
N PRO A 9 -9.29 32.04 26.32
CA PRO A 9 -7.86 31.80 26.45
C PRO A 9 -7.35 31.19 25.15
N SER A 10 -6.37 31.84 24.53
CA SER A 10 -5.81 31.41 23.25
C SER A 10 -5.33 29.96 23.39
N MET A 11 -6.15 29.02 22.91
CA MET A 11 -5.83 27.61 23.02
C MET A 11 -4.62 27.37 22.12
N ARG A 12 -3.50 26.92 22.71
CA ARG A 12 -2.32 26.60 21.91
C ARG A 12 -2.69 25.49 20.93
N GLU A 13 -2.42 25.68 19.64
CA GLU A 13 -2.71 24.70 18.58
C GLU A 13 -1.43 24.08 18.05
N PHE A 14 -0.50 24.94 17.61
CA PHE A 14 0.78 24.54 17.03
C PHE A 14 1.91 24.72 18.05
N THR A 15 2.43 23.63 18.58
CA THR A 15 3.59 23.65 19.47
C THR A 15 4.64 22.62 19.08
N VAL A 16 5.91 22.96 19.34
CA VAL A 16 7.06 22.08 19.07
C VAL A 16 6.88 20.71 19.75
N ARG A 17 6.30 20.69 20.96
CA ARG A 17 6.03 19.45 21.69
C ARG A 17 5.04 18.56 20.94
N ALA A 18 3.92 19.12 20.47
CA ALA A 18 2.93 18.39 19.69
C ALA A 18 3.54 17.83 18.39
N VAL A 19 4.37 18.61 17.70
CA VAL A 19 5.05 18.17 16.47
C VAL A 19 6.02 17.02 16.76
N VAL A 20 6.88 17.16 17.77
CA VAL A 20 7.87 16.12 18.13
C VAL A 20 7.18 14.83 18.59
N THR A 21 6.15 14.93 19.42
CA THR A 21 5.36 13.77 19.86
C THR A 21 4.67 13.10 18.67
N GLY A 22 4.04 13.87 17.79
CA GLY A 22 3.38 13.35 16.59
C GLY A 22 4.33 12.64 15.65
N VAL A 23 5.52 13.21 15.39
CA VAL A 23 6.56 12.58 14.56
C VAL A 23 7.07 11.29 15.20
N ALA A 24 7.35 11.29 16.51
CA ALA A 24 7.80 10.09 17.21
C ALA A 24 6.77 8.95 17.15
N LEU A 25 5.49 9.27 17.40
CA LEU A 25 4.39 8.31 17.24
C LEU A 25 4.24 7.86 15.79
N GLY A 26 4.39 8.78 14.84
CA GLY A 26 4.31 8.49 13.41
C GLY A 26 5.40 7.51 12.95
N VAL A 27 6.62 7.62 13.45
CA VAL A 27 7.71 6.67 13.15
C VAL A 27 7.36 5.27 13.68
N VAL A 28 6.91 5.17 14.94
CA VAL A 28 6.58 3.89 15.59
C VAL A 28 5.38 3.21 14.90
N PHE A 29 4.27 3.94 14.75
CA PHE A 29 3.06 3.40 14.14
C PHE A 29 3.19 3.19 12.64
N GLY A 30 3.99 4.03 11.96
CA GLY A 30 4.33 3.85 10.55
C GLY A 30 5.09 2.56 10.33
N ALA A 31 6.11 2.28 11.15
CA ALA A 31 6.87 1.03 11.08
C ALA A 31 5.98 -0.19 11.40
N ALA A 32 5.15 -0.11 12.44
CA ALA A 32 4.24 -1.18 12.81
C ALA A 32 3.21 -1.48 11.70
N ASN A 33 2.64 -0.45 11.09
CA ASN A 33 1.69 -0.60 9.97
C ASN A 33 2.36 -1.04 8.68
N ALA A 34 3.61 -0.63 8.42
CA ALA A 34 4.37 -1.16 7.30
C ALA A 34 4.59 -2.67 7.46
N TYR A 35 5.01 -3.12 8.66
CA TYR A 35 5.17 -4.54 8.96
C TYR A 35 3.85 -5.33 8.81
N LEU A 36 2.77 -4.86 9.44
CA LEU A 36 1.48 -5.53 9.40
C LEU A 36 0.90 -5.55 7.98
N GLY A 37 1.05 -4.45 7.25
CA GLY A 37 0.66 -4.31 5.85
C GLY A 37 1.42 -5.27 4.93
N LEU A 38 2.72 -5.46 5.15
CA LEU A 38 3.52 -6.43 4.39
C LEU A 38 3.21 -7.88 4.78
N LYS A 39 2.93 -8.15 6.05
CA LYS A 39 2.63 -9.52 6.53
C LYS A 39 1.23 -9.98 6.10
N VAL A 40 0.22 -9.11 6.21
CA VAL A 40 -1.20 -9.49 6.14
C VAL A 40 -1.91 -8.84 4.94
N GLY A 41 -1.33 -7.81 4.34
CA GLY A 41 -1.93 -7.10 3.21
C GLY A 41 -2.97 -6.04 3.61
N MET A 42 -3.06 -5.70 4.90
CA MET A 42 -3.97 -4.67 5.42
C MET A 42 -3.27 -3.75 6.43
N THR A 43 -3.70 -2.49 6.50
CA THR A 43 -3.21 -1.49 7.45
C THR A 43 -4.30 -1.11 8.43
N VAL A 44 -3.90 -0.71 9.63
CA VAL A 44 -4.82 -0.37 10.72
C VAL A 44 -4.67 1.11 11.02
N SER A 45 -5.81 1.78 11.22
CA SER A 45 -5.80 3.20 11.60
C SER A 45 -5.07 3.38 12.93
N ALA A 46 -3.90 4.03 12.88
CA ALA A 46 -3.14 4.41 14.06
C ALA A 46 -3.75 5.62 14.78
N SER A 47 -4.81 6.23 14.23
CA SER A 47 -5.39 7.48 14.74
C SER A 47 -5.90 7.33 16.19
N ILE A 48 -6.64 6.26 16.48
CA ILE A 48 -7.20 6.01 17.83
C ILE A 48 -6.09 5.81 18.87
N PRO A 49 -5.12 4.89 18.69
CA PRO A 49 -4.05 4.73 19.68
C PRO A 49 -3.12 5.96 19.73
N ALA A 50 -2.90 6.66 18.62
CA ALA A 50 -2.14 7.90 18.61
C ALA A 50 -2.83 9.03 19.39
N SER A 51 -4.18 9.12 19.36
CA SER A 51 -4.94 10.06 20.20
C SER A 51 -4.58 9.87 21.67
N VAL A 52 -4.61 8.62 22.14
CA VAL A 52 -4.37 8.32 23.54
C VAL A 52 -2.92 8.57 23.93
N MET A 53 -1.99 8.01 23.15
CA MET A 53 -0.56 8.13 23.44
C MET A 53 -0.10 9.58 23.42
N THR A 54 -0.66 10.39 22.53
CA THR A 54 -0.38 11.82 22.48
C THR A 54 -0.71 12.50 23.81
N VAL A 55 -1.93 12.31 24.34
CA VAL A 55 -2.36 12.96 25.59
C VAL A 55 -1.52 12.47 26.78
N ALA A 56 -1.17 11.18 26.79
CA ALA A 56 -0.31 10.62 27.81
C ALA A 56 1.12 11.19 27.77
N LEU A 57 1.73 11.25 26.59
CA LEU A 57 3.10 11.74 26.39
C LEU A 57 3.21 13.25 26.63
N LEU A 58 2.16 14.01 26.32
CA LEU A 58 2.06 15.43 26.64
C LEU A 58 1.66 15.71 28.10
N ARG A 59 1.66 14.67 28.96
CA ARG A 59 1.50 14.74 30.42
C ARG A 59 0.21 15.44 30.88
N GLY A 60 -0.90 15.28 30.15
CA GLY A 60 -2.21 15.84 30.52
C GLY A 60 -2.28 17.38 30.58
N ARG A 61 -1.24 18.09 30.13
CA ARG A 61 -1.19 19.56 30.04
C ARG A 61 -1.42 20.07 28.62
N ALA A 62 -1.61 19.17 27.67
CA ALA A 62 -1.90 19.53 26.29
C ALA A 62 -3.32 20.06 26.16
N SER A 63 -3.49 21.09 25.34
CA SER A 63 -4.82 21.45 24.87
C SER A 63 -5.39 20.33 23.99
N LEU A 64 -6.72 20.30 23.81
CA LEU A 64 -7.35 19.41 22.84
C LEU A 64 -6.79 19.61 21.43
N LEU A 65 -6.41 20.84 21.08
CA LEU A 65 -5.90 21.20 19.76
C LEU A 65 -4.44 20.74 19.56
N GLU A 66 -3.58 20.85 20.58
CA GLU A 66 -2.23 20.26 20.55
C GLU A 66 -2.28 18.74 20.42
N ALA A 67 -3.19 18.11 21.16
CA ALA A 67 -3.36 16.66 21.11
C ALA A 67 -3.89 16.21 19.74
N ASN A 68 -4.85 16.94 19.18
CA ASN A 68 -5.37 16.69 17.84
C ASN A 68 -4.28 16.86 16.76
N LEU A 69 -3.44 17.90 16.87
CA LEU A 69 -2.34 18.14 15.94
C LEU A 69 -1.31 17.00 15.97
N SER A 70 -0.84 16.64 17.17
CA SER A 70 0.12 15.54 17.34
C SER A 70 -0.44 14.21 16.85
N GLN A 71 -1.71 13.91 17.14
CA GLN A 71 -2.37 12.72 16.62
C GLN A 71 -2.47 12.72 15.10
N THR A 72 -2.81 13.85 14.49
CA THR A 72 -2.91 13.98 13.03
C THR A 72 -1.55 13.75 12.35
N ILE A 73 -0.47 14.29 12.91
CA ILE A 73 0.90 14.02 12.44
C ILE A 73 1.23 12.53 12.59
N GLY A 74 0.89 11.93 13.74
CA GLY A 74 1.14 10.52 14.01
C GLY A 74 0.38 9.57 13.09
N SER A 75 -0.87 9.88 12.73
CA SER A 75 -1.67 9.03 11.83
C SER A 75 -1.37 9.26 10.34
N ALA A 76 -0.84 10.41 9.96
CA ALA A 76 -0.43 10.69 8.58
C ALA A 76 0.60 9.67 8.06
N SER A 77 1.47 9.13 8.95
CA SER A 77 2.45 8.11 8.57
C SER A 77 1.79 6.80 8.14
N THR A 78 0.65 6.41 8.72
CA THR A 78 -0.13 5.22 8.30
C THR A 78 -0.57 5.37 6.85
N SER A 79 -1.15 6.52 6.48
CA SER A 79 -1.64 6.76 5.12
C SER A 79 -0.50 6.68 4.09
N LEU A 80 0.67 7.22 4.44
CA LEU A 80 1.86 7.17 3.59
C LEU A 80 2.47 5.76 3.52
N ALA A 81 2.46 5.00 4.63
CA ALA A 81 2.87 3.61 4.66
C ALA A 81 1.97 2.74 3.76
N THR A 82 0.65 2.91 3.81
CA THR A 82 -0.29 2.15 2.97
C THR A 82 0.01 2.28 1.48
N GLY A 83 0.44 3.46 1.01
CA GLY A 83 0.84 3.66 -0.39
C GLY A 83 2.15 2.96 -0.78
N THR A 84 3.12 2.93 0.14
CA THR A 84 4.47 2.40 -0.13
C THR A 84 4.57 0.88 0.00
N ILE A 85 3.80 0.26 0.89
CA ILE A 85 3.85 -1.20 1.13
C ILE A 85 3.41 -2.05 -0.07
N PHE A 86 2.61 -1.51 -1.00
CA PHE A 86 2.16 -2.27 -2.17
C PHE A 86 3.10 -2.12 -3.37
N THR A 87 3.72 -0.95 -3.50
CA THR A 87 4.48 -0.54 -4.69
C THR A 87 5.98 -0.79 -4.54
N ILE A 88 6.56 -0.53 -3.38
CA ILE A 88 8.00 -0.68 -3.17
C ILE A 88 8.42 -2.16 -3.22
N PRO A 89 7.79 -3.10 -2.48
CA PRO A 89 8.18 -4.50 -2.56
C PRO A 89 8.04 -5.07 -3.96
N ALA A 90 7.11 -4.54 -4.77
CA ALA A 90 6.96 -4.91 -6.17
C ALA A 90 8.23 -4.58 -6.98
N LEU A 91 8.79 -3.39 -6.82
CA LEU A 91 10.05 -2.99 -7.46
C LEU A 91 11.22 -3.86 -7.01
N PHE A 92 11.30 -4.20 -5.72
CA PHE A 92 12.31 -5.12 -5.19
C PHE A 92 12.18 -6.52 -5.81
N LEU A 93 10.95 -7.04 -5.96
CA LEU A 93 10.69 -8.34 -6.58
C LEU A 93 11.01 -8.37 -8.08
N TRP A 94 10.96 -7.22 -8.76
CA TRP A 94 11.36 -7.06 -10.15
C TRP A 94 12.86 -6.82 -10.34
N GLY A 95 13.64 -6.74 -9.25
CA GLY A 95 15.09 -6.51 -9.32
C GLY A 95 15.49 -5.06 -9.60
N ILE A 96 14.53 -4.13 -9.53
CA ILE A 96 14.72 -2.70 -9.83
C ILE A 96 14.53 -1.86 -8.56
N ALA A 97 15.17 -2.31 -7.47
CA ALA A 97 15.03 -1.71 -6.15
C ALA A 97 15.54 -0.25 -6.15
N PRO A 98 14.67 0.75 -5.91
CA PRO A 98 15.08 2.15 -5.89
C PRO A 98 15.95 2.44 -4.65
N PRO A 99 16.95 3.33 -4.74
CA PRO A 99 17.70 3.80 -3.58
C PRO A 99 16.78 4.51 -2.56
N PHE A 100 17.21 4.53 -1.30
CA PHE A 100 16.44 5.07 -0.17
C PHE A 100 15.94 6.50 -0.39
N TRP A 101 16.79 7.39 -0.92
CA TRP A 101 16.41 8.78 -1.16
C TRP A 101 15.27 8.91 -2.19
N GLN A 102 15.24 8.03 -3.20
CA GLN A 102 14.20 8.01 -4.21
C GLN A 102 12.86 7.58 -3.60
N ILE A 103 12.89 6.54 -2.75
CA ILE A 103 11.72 6.11 -1.97
C ILE A 103 11.20 7.27 -1.10
N ALA A 104 12.09 7.92 -0.35
CA ALA A 104 11.74 9.00 0.55
C ALA A 104 11.13 10.19 -0.21
N LEU A 105 11.72 10.59 -1.34
CA LEU A 105 11.26 11.71 -2.14
C LEU A 105 9.93 11.41 -2.85
N LEU A 106 9.76 10.20 -3.41
CA LEU A 106 8.48 9.79 -4.00
C LEU A 106 7.36 9.75 -2.96
N ALA A 107 7.65 9.24 -1.76
CA ALA A 107 6.68 9.22 -0.67
C ALA A 107 6.32 10.63 -0.19
N LEU A 108 7.32 11.53 -0.09
CA LEU A 108 7.11 12.94 0.24
C LEU A 108 6.24 13.63 -0.80
N LEU A 109 6.57 13.51 -2.10
CA LEU A 109 5.83 14.13 -3.19
C LEU A 109 4.39 13.61 -3.28
N GLY A 110 4.20 12.30 -3.11
CA GLY A 110 2.87 11.69 -3.02
C GLY A 110 2.07 12.19 -1.83
N GLY A 111 2.70 12.35 -0.67
CA GLY A 111 2.09 12.94 0.53
C GLY A 111 1.68 14.39 0.33
N VAL A 112 2.56 15.22 -0.25
CA VAL A 112 2.27 16.62 -0.58
C VAL A 112 1.11 16.72 -1.58
N LEU A 113 1.13 15.92 -2.64
CA LEU A 113 0.03 15.87 -3.62
C LEU A 113 -1.29 15.50 -2.96
N GLY A 114 -1.29 14.47 -2.10
CA GLY A 114 -2.47 14.04 -1.37
C GLY A 114 -3.04 15.11 -0.43
N LEU A 115 -2.17 15.78 0.34
CA LEU A 115 -2.57 16.89 1.21
C LEU A 115 -3.11 18.07 0.41
N ALA A 116 -2.44 18.47 -0.67
CA ALA A 116 -2.88 19.56 -1.54
C ALA A 116 -4.26 19.28 -2.15
N ALA A 117 -4.46 18.06 -2.66
CA ALA A 117 -5.72 17.60 -3.22
C ALA A 117 -6.88 17.55 -2.21
N MET A 118 -6.57 17.28 -0.93
CA MET A 118 -7.58 17.16 0.12
C MET A 118 -8.16 18.50 0.58
N ILE A 119 -7.39 19.59 0.50
CA ILE A 119 -7.81 20.93 0.95
C ILE A 119 -9.15 21.38 0.33
N PRO A 120 -9.34 21.38 -1.01
CA PRO A 120 -10.62 21.80 -1.59
C PRO A 120 -11.76 20.80 -1.33
N LEU A 121 -11.43 19.52 -1.13
CA LEU A 121 -12.39 18.46 -0.83
C LEU A 121 -12.92 18.53 0.60
N ARG A 122 -12.16 19.12 1.54
CA ARG A 122 -12.55 19.29 2.94
C ARG A 122 -13.94 19.88 3.05
N ARG A 123 -14.21 21.00 2.37
CA ARG A 123 -15.51 21.68 2.47
C ARG A 123 -16.64 20.82 1.92
N MET A 124 -16.45 20.25 0.73
CA MET A 124 -17.45 19.39 0.07
C MET A 124 -17.79 18.14 0.89
N LEU A 125 -16.78 17.50 1.51
CA LEU A 125 -16.98 16.22 2.20
C LEU A 125 -17.33 16.38 3.68
N ILE A 126 -16.75 17.37 4.38
CA ILE A 126 -16.90 17.51 5.83
C ILE A 126 -17.95 18.55 6.20
N VAL A 127 -18.01 19.68 5.48
CA VAL A 127 -18.93 20.78 5.78
C VAL A 127 -20.25 20.59 5.04
N ASP A 128 -20.22 20.46 3.72
CA ASP A 128 -21.43 20.29 2.90
C ASP A 128 -21.99 18.86 3.05
N GLY A 129 -21.10 17.86 3.15
CA GLY A 129 -21.45 16.46 3.41
C GLY A 129 -21.77 16.15 4.89
N HIS A 130 -21.92 17.17 5.73
CA HIS A 130 -22.21 16.99 7.15
C HIS A 130 -23.59 16.35 7.36
N GLY A 131 -23.62 15.11 7.86
CA GLY A 131 -24.85 14.35 8.08
C GLY A 131 -25.01 13.14 7.14
N GLU A 132 -24.45 13.20 5.94
CA GLU A 132 -24.41 12.03 5.03
C GLU A 132 -23.25 11.09 5.38
N LEU A 133 -22.08 11.66 5.71
CA LEU A 133 -20.88 10.89 6.01
C LEU A 133 -20.71 10.69 7.53
N PRO A 134 -20.71 9.44 8.03
CA PRO A 134 -20.65 9.16 9.46
C PRO A 134 -19.26 9.40 10.09
N TYR A 135 -18.17 9.31 9.33
CA TYR A 135 -16.78 9.41 9.80
C TYR A 135 -16.51 8.61 11.08
N PRO A 136 -16.73 7.27 11.08
CA PRO A 136 -16.75 6.46 12.30
C PRO A 136 -15.43 6.54 13.08
N GLU A 137 -14.28 6.37 12.39
CA GLU A 137 -12.96 6.45 13.02
C GLU A 137 -12.64 7.89 13.47
N GLY A 138 -13.00 8.91 12.68
CA GLY A 138 -12.76 10.31 13.02
C GLY A 138 -13.54 10.75 14.27
N ARG A 139 -14.81 10.35 14.38
CA ARG A 139 -15.63 10.57 15.57
C ARG A 139 -15.08 9.82 16.78
N ALA A 140 -14.68 8.57 16.60
CA ALA A 140 -14.04 7.81 17.68
C ALA A 140 -12.75 8.48 18.17
N CYS A 141 -11.90 8.98 17.27
CA CYS A 141 -10.69 9.71 17.65
C CYS A 141 -11.01 11.00 18.42
N ALA A 142 -12.03 11.74 17.99
CA ALA A 142 -12.46 12.97 18.66
C ALA A 142 -13.00 12.69 20.07
N GLU A 143 -13.83 11.66 20.25
CA GLU A 143 -14.34 11.27 21.57
C GLU A 143 -13.24 10.77 22.49
N VAL A 144 -12.29 9.99 21.96
CA VAL A 144 -11.11 9.54 22.72
C VAL A 144 -10.25 10.73 23.13
N LEU A 145 -9.99 11.68 22.24
CA LEU A 145 -9.24 12.90 22.57
C LEU A 145 -9.95 13.69 23.67
N ARG A 146 -11.26 13.93 23.54
CA ARG A 146 -12.05 14.63 24.56
C ARG A 146 -12.03 13.93 25.91
N ALA A 147 -12.25 12.61 25.92
CA ALA A 147 -12.26 11.81 27.15
C ALA A 147 -10.89 11.80 27.84
N THR A 148 -9.80 11.70 27.06
CA THR A 148 -8.44 11.64 27.59
C THR A 148 -7.90 13.00 28.03
N THR A 149 -8.29 14.11 27.38
CA THR A 149 -7.88 15.46 27.81
C THR A 149 -8.65 15.96 29.03
N THR A 150 -9.88 15.48 29.24
CA THR A 150 -10.76 15.96 30.32
C THR A 150 -10.61 15.13 31.61
N SER A 151 -10.20 13.87 31.51
CA SER A 151 -10.13 12.95 32.66
C SER A 151 -8.85 12.11 32.67
N ALA A 152 -8.07 12.24 33.75
CA ALA A 152 -6.82 11.49 33.93
C ALA A 152 -7.04 9.97 34.03
N SER A 153 -8.21 9.51 34.51
CA SER A 153 -8.55 8.10 34.68
C SER A 153 -8.69 7.31 33.37
N GLY A 154 -9.06 7.97 32.26
CA GLY A 154 -9.20 7.34 30.95
C GLY A 154 -7.86 6.81 30.42
N SER A 155 -6.76 7.50 30.72
CA SER A 155 -5.41 7.11 30.28
C SER A 155 -4.94 5.78 30.88
N ALA A 156 -5.29 5.50 32.14
CA ALA A 156 -4.85 4.31 32.86
C ALA A 156 -5.37 3.00 32.22
N TRP A 157 -6.62 3.00 31.73
CA TRP A 157 -7.20 1.84 31.07
C TRP A 157 -6.51 1.50 29.76
N ILE A 158 -6.11 2.51 28.99
CA ILE A 158 -5.45 2.29 27.71
C ILE A 158 -4.02 1.79 27.92
N PHE A 159 -3.30 2.31 28.93
CA PHE A 159 -1.99 1.75 29.30
C PHE A 159 -2.07 0.31 29.80
N ARG A 160 -3.08 -0.02 30.61
CA ARG A 160 -3.34 -1.41 31.02
C ARG A 160 -3.62 -2.30 29.81
N GLY A 161 -4.45 -1.84 28.87
CA GLY A 161 -4.72 -2.55 27.62
C GLY A 161 -3.45 -2.80 26.79
N MET A 162 -2.59 -1.79 26.63
CA MET A 162 -1.30 -1.95 25.96
C MET A 162 -0.37 -2.92 26.68
N ALA A 163 -0.28 -2.84 28.01
CA ALA A 163 0.54 -3.74 28.82
C ALA A 163 0.06 -5.20 28.72
N VAL A 164 -1.26 -5.43 28.79
CA VAL A 164 -1.86 -6.77 28.60
C VAL A 164 -1.62 -7.28 27.18
N GLY A 165 -1.80 -6.43 26.16
CA GLY A 165 -1.54 -6.79 24.77
C GLY A 165 -0.07 -7.15 24.51
N ALA A 166 0.86 -6.37 25.07
CA ALA A 166 2.29 -6.64 25.02
C ALA A 166 2.65 -7.93 25.75
N GLY A 167 2.09 -8.14 26.95
CA GLY A 167 2.25 -9.38 27.72
C GLY A 167 1.73 -10.60 26.97
N MET A 168 0.53 -10.53 26.39
CA MET A 168 -0.04 -11.60 25.57
C MET A 168 0.81 -11.89 24.33
N LYS A 169 1.29 -10.85 23.64
CA LYS A 169 2.18 -11.04 22.48
C LYS A 169 3.51 -11.67 22.90
N LEU A 170 4.08 -11.26 24.03
CA LEU A 170 5.30 -11.85 24.58
C LEU A 170 5.07 -13.30 24.95
N LEU A 171 3.95 -13.63 25.58
CA LEU A 171 3.62 -15.00 25.98
C LEU A 171 3.45 -15.92 24.75
N VAL A 172 2.71 -15.48 23.74
CA VAL A 172 2.52 -16.24 22.49
C VAL A 172 3.83 -16.36 21.69
N ALA A 173 4.65 -15.30 21.61
CA ALA A 173 5.84 -15.28 20.76
C ALA A 173 7.12 -15.83 21.44
N LEU A 174 7.27 -15.69 22.76
CA LEU A 174 8.47 -16.07 23.50
C LEU A 174 8.35 -17.44 24.16
N LEU A 175 7.16 -17.82 24.63
CA LEU A 175 6.96 -19.07 25.38
C LEU A 175 6.41 -20.22 24.51
N PHE A 176 6.12 -19.99 23.22
CA PHE A 176 5.47 -20.97 22.32
C PHE A 176 4.29 -21.71 22.98
N ALA A 177 3.60 -21.05 23.91
CA ALA A 177 2.62 -21.70 24.79
C ALA A 177 1.35 -22.14 24.05
N VAL A 178 1.13 -21.64 22.83
CA VAL A 178 0.00 -21.97 21.96
C VAL A 178 0.54 -22.21 20.56
N PRO A 179 0.16 -23.31 19.86
CA PRO A 179 0.49 -23.47 18.45
C PRO A 179 -0.03 -22.26 17.67
N SER A 180 0.86 -21.58 16.94
CA SER A 180 0.52 -20.35 16.19
C SER A 180 -0.44 -20.62 15.04
N GLU A 181 -0.53 -21.87 14.59
CA GLU A 181 -1.35 -22.32 13.48
C GLU A 181 -2.02 -23.65 13.87
N ALA A 182 -3.34 -23.73 13.71
CA ALA A 182 -4.10 -24.98 13.83
C ALA A 182 -4.78 -25.25 12.49
N GLY A 183 -4.35 -26.30 11.80
CA GLY A 183 -4.88 -26.72 10.50
C GLY A 183 -5.61 -28.05 10.60
N ALA A 184 -6.78 -28.17 9.99
CA ALA A 184 -7.49 -29.43 9.81
C ALA A 184 -7.93 -29.58 8.35
N ALA A 185 -7.63 -30.74 7.76
CA ALA A 185 -8.21 -31.12 6.48
C ALA A 185 -9.70 -31.40 6.66
N VAL A 186 -10.53 -30.95 5.71
CA VAL A 186 -11.96 -31.22 5.72
C VAL A 186 -12.19 -32.54 4.97
N PRO A 187 -12.60 -33.62 5.65
CA PRO A 187 -12.63 -34.96 5.05
C PRO A 187 -13.66 -35.11 3.92
N LEU A 188 -14.63 -34.19 3.83
CA LEU A 188 -15.71 -34.24 2.83
C LEU A 188 -15.34 -33.61 1.48
N LEU A 189 -14.29 -32.79 1.40
CA LEU A 189 -13.98 -31.97 0.24
C LEU A 189 -12.55 -32.20 -0.24
N PRO A 190 -12.31 -32.37 -1.56
CA PRO A 190 -10.98 -32.65 -2.08
C PRO A 190 -10.03 -31.49 -1.79
N LYS A 191 -8.93 -31.78 -1.07
CA LYS A 191 -7.86 -30.81 -0.76
C LYS A 191 -8.34 -29.55 -0.04
N ALA A 192 -9.48 -29.62 0.66
CA ALA A 192 -9.96 -28.54 1.51
C ALA A 192 -9.23 -28.56 2.86
N GLU A 193 -8.73 -27.40 3.28
CA GLU A 193 -8.05 -27.23 4.55
C GLU A 193 -8.58 -25.99 5.26
N VAL A 194 -8.91 -26.11 6.54
CA VAL A 194 -9.23 -24.98 7.41
C VAL A 194 -8.02 -24.76 8.31
N ALA A 195 -7.41 -23.59 8.19
CA ALA A 195 -6.31 -23.17 9.04
C ALA A 195 -6.73 -21.94 9.86
N LEU A 196 -6.43 -21.96 11.15
CA LEU A 196 -6.61 -20.88 12.08
C LEU A 196 -5.24 -20.41 12.58
N GLU A 197 -4.86 -19.17 12.24
CA GLU A 197 -3.65 -18.54 12.79
C GLU A 197 -4.03 -17.74 14.04
N PHE A 198 -3.43 -18.09 15.18
CA PHE A 198 -3.58 -17.32 16.42
C PHE A 198 -2.64 -16.11 16.40
N ALA A 199 -3.11 -15.03 15.81
CA ALA A 199 -2.40 -13.75 15.79
C ALA A 199 -3.10 -12.71 16.68
N PRO A 200 -2.55 -12.41 17.89
CA PRO A 200 -3.13 -11.39 18.78
C PRO A 200 -3.32 -10.02 18.13
N ALA A 201 -2.41 -9.66 17.22
CA ALA A 201 -2.55 -8.46 16.41
C ALA A 201 -3.81 -8.49 15.55
N LEU A 202 -4.09 -9.60 14.85
CA LEU A 202 -5.29 -9.73 14.00
C LEU A 202 -6.58 -9.78 14.81
N LEU A 203 -6.55 -10.37 16.01
CA LEU A 203 -7.69 -10.30 16.93
C LEU A 203 -8.00 -8.86 17.34
N ALA A 204 -6.97 -8.07 17.67
CA ALA A 204 -7.13 -6.65 17.99
C ALA A 204 -7.65 -5.85 16.78
N VAL A 205 -7.12 -6.12 15.58
CA VAL A 205 -7.61 -5.50 14.34
C VAL A 205 -9.08 -5.84 14.10
N GLY A 206 -9.47 -7.11 14.21
CA GLY A 206 -10.86 -7.55 14.06
C GLY A 206 -11.80 -6.89 15.06
N PHE A 207 -11.35 -6.68 16.30
CA PHE A 207 -12.11 -5.96 17.33
C PHE A 207 -12.34 -4.49 16.96
N ILE A 208 -11.32 -3.81 16.40
CA ILE A 208 -11.44 -2.41 15.97
C ILE A 208 -12.35 -2.27 14.73
N LEU A 209 -12.19 -3.16 13.75
CA LEU A 209 -12.97 -3.12 12.50
C LEU A 209 -14.44 -3.57 12.68
N GLY A 210 -14.71 -4.36 13.72
CA GLY A 210 -16.03 -4.87 14.05
C GLY A 210 -16.42 -6.15 13.30
N TYR A 211 -17.49 -6.79 13.78
CA TYR A 211 -17.94 -8.11 13.34
C TYR A 211 -18.26 -8.17 11.83
N ARG A 212 -18.82 -7.10 11.26
CA ARG A 212 -19.22 -7.08 9.84
C ARG A 212 -18.01 -7.18 8.91
N GLN A 213 -16.96 -6.39 9.18
CA GLN A 213 -15.75 -6.43 8.35
C GLN A 213 -14.95 -7.71 8.58
N ALA A 214 -14.84 -8.15 9.85
CA ALA A 214 -14.20 -9.43 10.17
C ALA A 214 -14.89 -10.60 9.46
N ALA A 215 -16.24 -10.63 9.46
CA ALA A 215 -17.02 -11.65 8.76
C ALA A 215 -16.78 -11.66 7.25
N VAL A 216 -16.63 -10.49 6.61
CA VAL A 216 -16.31 -10.40 5.17
C VAL A 216 -14.93 -10.98 4.86
N VAL A 217 -13.91 -10.69 5.70
CA VAL A 217 -12.57 -11.25 5.53
C VAL A 217 -12.57 -12.77 5.74
N VAL A 218 -13.27 -13.26 6.77
CA VAL A 218 -13.45 -14.69 7.02
C VAL A 218 -14.21 -15.36 5.87
N ALA A 219 -15.26 -14.74 5.35
CA ALA A 219 -16.00 -15.26 4.20
C ALA A 219 -15.10 -15.41 2.97
N GLY A 220 -14.18 -14.46 2.73
CA GLY A 220 -13.17 -14.59 1.67
C GLY A 220 -12.25 -15.79 1.87
N ALA A 221 -11.79 -16.02 3.10
CA ALA A 221 -10.97 -17.19 3.44
C ALA A 221 -11.73 -18.50 3.26
N VAL A 222 -12.99 -18.57 3.70
CA VAL A 222 -13.89 -19.72 3.55
C VAL A 222 -14.18 -20.02 2.09
N VAL A 223 -14.51 -19.01 1.28
CA VAL A 223 -14.74 -19.19 -0.16
C VAL A 223 -13.46 -19.69 -0.84
N SER A 224 -12.30 -19.14 -0.47
CA SER A 224 -11.02 -19.62 -0.98
C SER A 224 -10.79 -21.09 -0.63
N SER A 225 -10.84 -21.46 0.65
CA SER A 225 -10.41 -22.79 1.11
C SER A 225 -11.43 -23.89 0.92
N LEU A 226 -12.73 -23.61 1.04
CA LEU A 226 -13.81 -24.60 1.01
C LEU A 226 -14.57 -24.64 -0.31
N ALA A 227 -14.51 -23.59 -1.14
CA ALA A 227 -15.18 -23.59 -2.44
C ALA A 227 -14.17 -23.62 -3.60
N LEU A 228 -13.23 -22.67 -3.66
CA LEU A 228 -12.33 -22.55 -4.81
C LEU A 228 -11.25 -23.63 -4.87
N ILE A 229 -10.56 -23.96 -3.76
CA ILE A 229 -9.57 -25.07 -3.76
C ILE A 229 -10.23 -26.38 -4.20
N PRO A 230 -11.36 -26.81 -3.60
CA PRO A 230 -11.95 -28.09 -3.94
C PRO A 230 -12.52 -28.12 -5.36
N LEU A 231 -13.09 -27.00 -5.82
CA LEU A 231 -13.56 -26.88 -7.20
C LEU A 231 -12.41 -27.04 -8.21
N ILE A 232 -11.29 -26.36 -7.98
CA ILE A 232 -10.11 -26.47 -8.84
C ILE A 232 -9.52 -27.88 -8.78
N ALA A 233 -9.45 -28.48 -7.59
CA ALA A 233 -8.97 -29.85 -7.41
C ALA A 233 -9.86 -30.86 -8.14
N TRP A 234 -11.18 -30.69 -8.11
CA TRP A 234 -12.14 -31.55 -8.77
C TRP A 234 -12.08 -31.42 -10.30
N ILE A 235 -12.12 -30.20 -10.84
CA ILE A 235 -12.01 -29.95 -12.29
C ILE A 235 -10.64 -30.41 -12.81
N GLY A 236 -9.58 -30.15 -12.04
CA GLY A 236 -8.20 -30.42 -12.44
C GLY A 236 -7.76 -31.88 -12.29
N ALA A 237 -8.55 -32.72 -11.63
CA ALA A 237 -8.21 -34.14 -11.42
C ALA A 237 -8.14 -34.93 -12.74
N GLY A 238 -8.95 -34.55 -13.74
CA GLY A 238 -9.00 -35.22 -15.04
C GLY A 238 -8.11 -34.61 -16.14
N LEU A 239 -7.34 -33.57 -15.84
CA LEU A 239 -6.54 -32.88 -16.86
C LEU A 239 -5.24 -33.65 -17.17
N PRO A 240 -4.97 -33.97 -18.45
CA PRO A 240 -3.81 -34.76 -18.85
C PRO A 240 -2.48 -33.97 -18.81
N GLY A 241 -2.52 -32.66 -18.53
CA GLY A 241 -1.35 -31.79 -18.51
C GLY A 241 -1.51 -30.61 -17.54
N PRO A 242 -0.41 -29.87 -17.29
CA PRO A 242 -0.43 -28.70 -16.42
C PRO A 242 -1.31 -27.59 -16.99
N LEU A 243 -2.09 -26.93 -16.11
CA LEU A 243 -2.91 -25.78 -16.46
C LEU A 243 -2.17 -24.49 -16.08
N TYR A 244 -2.08 -23.55 -17.01
CA TYR A 244 -1.48 -22.25 -16.75
C TYR A 244 -2.19 -21.54 -15.57
N PRO A 245 -1.50 -20.94 -14.58
CA PRO A 245 -0.10 -20.47 -14.58
C PRO A 245 0.98 -21.50 -14.24
N GLU A 246 0.58 -22.67 -13.73
CA GLU A 246 1.52 -23.76 -13.43
C GLU A 246 1.98 -24.42 -14.73
N ARG A 247 3.23 -24.89 -14.77
CA ARG A 247 3.83 -25.41 -16.02
C ARG A 247 4.45 -26.80 -15.86
N GLU A 248 4.65 -27.26 -14.63
CA GLU A 248 5.36 -28.51 -14.37
C GLU A 248 4.45 -29.57 -13.76
N LEU A 249 3.62 -29.21 -12.78
CA LEU A 249 2.77 -30.15 -12.06
C LEU A 249 1.33 -30.14 -12.58
N THR A 250 0.70 -31.32 -12.63
CA THR A 250 -0.75 -31.41 -12.84
C THR A 250 -1.49 -31.07 -11.54
N ILE A 251 -2.73 -30.56 -11.65
CA ILE A 251 -3.52 -30.19 -10.47
C ILE A 251 -3.76 -31.39 -9.53
N ALA A 252 -3.83 -32.61 -10.09
CA ALA A 252 -3.91 -33.85 -9.32
C ALA A 252 -2.71 -34.04 -8.36
N GLN A 253 -1.50 -33.65 -8.78
CA GLN A 253 -0.26 -33.78 -8.00
C GLN A 253 -0.02 -32.63 -7.01
N MET A 254 -0.83 -31.57 -7.06
CA MET A 254 -0.62 -30.37 -6.23
C MET A 254 -1.30 -30.48 -4.86
N ASP A 255 -0.65 -30.02 -3.81
CA ASP A 255 -1.28 -29.85 -2.49
C ASP A 255 -2.19 -28.61 -2.45
N ALA A 256 -3.07 -28.52 -1.44
CA ALA A 256 -3.96 -27.38 -1.22
C ALA A 256 -3.19 -26.04 -1.21
N SER A 257 -2.03 -26.02 -0.54
CA SER A 257 -1.16 -24.83 -0.49
C SER A 257 -0.59 -24.42 -1.85
N GLN A 258 -0.30 -25.38 -2.73
CA GLN A 258 0.18 -25.12 -4.09
C GLN A 258 -0.94 -24.58 -4.97
N ILE A 259 -2.14 -25.16 -4.89
CA ILE A 259 -3.34 -24.67 -5.60
C ILE A 259 -3.65 -23.23 -5.17
N TRP A 260 -3.59 -22.95 -3.86
CA TRP A 260 -3.80 -21.61 -3.33
C TRP A 260 -2.78 -20.61 -3.90
N ARG A 261 -1.48 -20.94 -3.86
CA ARG A 261 -0.40 -20.06 -4.35
C ARG A 261 -0.50 -19.77 -5.84
N GLN A 262 -0.82 -20.78 -6.66
CA GLN A 262 -0.70 -20.71 -8.11
C GLN A 262 -1.97 -20.34 -8.85
N TYR A 263 -3.16 -20.54 -8.25
CA TYR A 263 -4.43 -20.20 -8.89
C TYR A 263 -5.20 -19.17 -8.07
N ILE A 264 -5.47 -19.46 -6.79
CA ILE A 264 -6.35 -18.62 -5.98
C ILE A 264 -5.80 -17.22 -5.80
N ARG A 265 -4.49 -17.06 -5.59
CA ARG A 265 -3.88 -15.72 -5.50
C ARG A 265 -4.09 -14.88 -6.77
N TYR A 266 -4.15 -15.49 -7.96
CA TYR A 266 -4.46 -14.78 -9.20
C TYR A 266 -5.94 -14.46 -9.33
N ILE A 267 -6.82 -15.38 -8.94
CA ILE A 267 -8.28 -15.12 -8.87
C ILE A 267 -8.55 -13.96 -7.90
N GLY A 268 -7.91 -13.98 -6.73
CA GLY A 268 -7.98 -12.90 -5.74
C GLY A 268 -7.42 -11.58 -6.29
N ALA A 269 -6.30 -11.60 -7.01
CA ALA A 269 -5.78 -10.40 -7.67
C ALA A 269 -6.77 -9.84 -8.71
N GLY A 270 -7.45 -10.71 -9.47
CA GLY A 270 -8.53 -10.33 -10.38
C GLY A 270 -9.74 -9.74 -9.65
N ALA A 271 -10.15 -10.33 -8.54
CA ALA A 271 -11.23 -9.80 -7.70
C ALA A 271 -10.90 -8.41 -7.15
N VAL A 272 -9.67 -8.19 -6.68
CA VAL A 272 -9.18 -6.87 -6.24
C VAL A 272 -9.16 -5.87 -7.39
N ALA A 273 -8.76 -6.30 -8.59
CA ALA A 273 -8.76 -5.44 -9.77
C ALA A 273 -10.17 -5.01 -10.17
N THR A 274 -11.09 -5.96 -10.25
CA THR A 274 -12.51 -5.69 -10.55
C THR A 274 -13.13 -4.79 -9.49
N ALA A 275 -12.88 -5.06 -8.20
CA ALA A 275 -13.34 -4.21 -7.10
C ALA A 275 -12.83 -2.78 -7.25
N GLY A 276 -11.53 -2.62 -7.54
CA GLY A 276 -10.93 -1.30 -7.81
C GLY A 276 -11.64 -0.57 -8.95
N ILE A 277 -11.80 -1.22 -10.11
CA ILE A 277 -12.44 -0.61 -11.29
C ILE A 277 -13.88 -0.19 -10.96
N LEU A 278 -14.65 -1.08 -10.34
CA LEU A 278 -16.02 -0.79 -9.91
C LEU A 278 -16.07 0.37 -8.90
N THR A 279 -15.11 0.44 -7.97
CA THR A 279 -15.00 1.56 -7.02
C THR A 279 -14.76 2.88 -7.75
N VAL A 280 -13.88 2.93 -8.73
CA VAL A 280 -13.66 4.15 -9.52
C VAL A 280 -14.89 4.53 -10.33
N LEU A 281 -15.51 3.58 -11.04
CA LEU A 281 -16.71 3.83 -11.84
C LEU A 281 -17.88 4.35 -10.98
N ARG A 282 -18.13 3.73 -9.81
CA ARG A 282 -19.19 4.18 -8.89
C ARG A 282 -18.93 5.57 -8.31
N ASN A 283 -17.68 5.99 -8.19
CA ASN A 283 -17.32 7.29 -7.63
C ASN A 283 -17.05 8.37 -8.71
N MET A 284 -17.09 8.02 -9.99
CA MET A 284 -16.88 8.94 -11.10
C MET A 284 -17.75 10.21 -11.04
N PRO A 285 -19.05 10.17 -10.67
CA PRO A 285 -19.86 11.38 -10.55
C PRO A 285 -19.34 12.36 -9.49
N MET A 286 -18.85 11.83 -8.36
CA MET A 286 -18.26 12.64 -7.29
C MET A 286 -16.88 13.17 -7.68
N MET A 287 -16.07 12.36 -8.38
CA MET A 287 -14.79 12.81 -8.95
C MET A 287 -14.99 13.97 -9.94
N ALA A 288 -16.02 13.92 -10.78
CA ALA A 288 -16.37 15.02 -11.68
C ALA A 288 -16.80 16.27 -10.89
N GLY A 289 -17.64 16.12 -9.85
CA GLY A 289 -18.02 17.21 -8.95
C GLY A 289 -16.82 17.86 -8.25
N ALA A 290 -15.85 17.06 -7.82
CA ALA A 290 -14.60 17.51 -7.22
C ALA A 290 -13.72 18.29 -8.21
N PHE A 291 -13.56 17.82 -9.45
CA PHE A 291 -12.82 18.58 -10.45
C PHE A 291 -13.50 19.92 -10.77
N VAL A 292 -14.83 19.92 -10.87
CA VAL A 292 -15.60 21.15 -11.09
C VAL A 292 -15.47 22.10 -9.89
N SER A 293 -15.48 21.61 -8.65
CA SER A 293 -15.33 22.44 -7.47
C SER A 293 -13.92 23.03 -7.35
N VAL A 294 -12.87 22.25 -7.65
CA VAL A 294 -11.49 22.75 -7.74
C VAL A 294 -11.36 23.81 -8.84
N ALA A 295 -11.89 23.54 -10.04
CA ALA A 295 -11.85 24.49 -11.15
C ALA A 295 -12.63 25.78 -10.85
N ARG A 296 -13.76 25.69 -10.15
CA ARG A 296 -14.54 26.86 -9.71
C ARG A 296 -13.86 27.62 -8.59
N GLY A 297 -13.25 26.93 -7.63
CA GLY A 297 -12.49 27.52 -6.53
C GLY A 297 -11.28 28.32 -7.03
N MET A 298 -10.58 27.80 -8.05
CA MET A 298 -9.49 28.53 -8.71
C MET A 298 -9.96 29.78 -9.47
N ARG A 299 -11.23 29.83 -9.92
CA ARG A 299 -11.79 31.02 -10.60
C ARG A 299 -12.36 32.06 -9.64
N LYS A 300 -12.58 31.73 -8.37
CA LYS A 300 -13.28 32.58 -7.40
C LYS A 300 -12.32 33.30 -6.44
N GLU A 301 -11.23 33.87 -6.98
CA GLU A 301 -10.26 34.67 -6.21
C GLU A 301 -10.56 36.19 -6.22
N THR A 302 -11.81 36.62 -6.48
CA THR A 302 -12.15 38.06 -6.60
C THR A 302 -13.39 38.54 -5.85
N GLY A 303 -13.76 37.96 -4.70
CA GLY A 303 -14.87 38.54 -3.95
C GLY A 303 -15.15 37.92 -2.58
N GLU A 304 -15.13 38.77 -1.56
CA GLU A 304 -15.53 38.58 -0.16
C GLU A 304 -14.65 37.66 0.69
N LYS A 305 -13.75 38.30 1.45
CA LYS A 305 -13.31 37.81 2.76
C LYS A 305 -14.51 37.84 3.71
N ALA A 306 -15.38 36.84 3.62
CA ALA A 306 -16.26 36.54 4.74
C ALA A 306 -15.36 36.30 5.96
N THR A 307 -15.70 36.92 7.09
CA THR A 307 -15.09 36.69 8.39
C THR A 307 -15.38 35.26 8.84
N ALA A 308 -14.67 34.31 8.25
CA ALA A 308 -14.72 32.92 8.65
C ALA A 308 -14.19 32.81 10.08
N GLY A 309 -14.95 32.17 10.97
CA GLY A 309 -14.48 31.86 12.32
C GLY A 309 -13.16 31.09 12.27
N ALA A 310 -12.39 31.11 13.36
CA ALA A 310 -11.06 30.49 13.42
C ALA A 310 -11.01 29.02 12.94
N THR A 311 -12.13 28.31 13.00
CA THR A 311 -12.32 26.91 12.58
C THR A 311 -12.59 26.67 11.09
N ASP A 312 -12.80 27.72 10.28
CA ASP A 312 -13.13 27.57 8.85
C ASP A 312 -12.18 28.33 7.91
N ARG A 313 -10.87 28.17 8.15
CA ARG A 313 -9.82 28.78 7.33
C ARG A 313 -9.07 27.73 6.51
N ASP A 314 -9.23 27.79 5.19
CA ASP A 314 -8.47 26.98 4.24
C ASP A 314 -7.28 27.76 3.65
N LEU A 315 -6.29 27.02 3.13
CA LEU A 315 -5.16 27.59 2.38
C LEU A 315 -5.65 28.18 1.04
N PRO A 316 -5.02 29.26 0.55
CA PRO A 316 -5.42 29.88 -0.71
C PRO A 316 -5.21 28.93 -1.90
N GLY A 317 -6.08 29.02 -2.91
CA GLY A 317 -6.05 28.15 -4.09
C GLY A 317 -4.73 28.20 -4.85
N SER A 318 -4.07 29.36 -4.87
CA SER A 318 -2.73 29.56 -5.44
C SER A 318 -1.66 28.68 -4.78
N PHE A 319 -1.69 28.52 -3.46
CA PHE A 319 -0.77 27.63 -2.74
C PHE A 319 -0.99 26.16 -3.10
N ILE A 320 -2.25 25.76 -3.25
CA ILE A 320 -2.63 24.39 -3.63
C ILE A 320 -2.14 24.08 -5.05
N ALA A 321 -2.42 24.99 -6.00
CA ALA A 321 -1.96 24.86 -7.38
C ALA A 321 -0.43 24.83 -7.47
N ALA A 322 0.26 25.67 -6.69
CA ALA A 322 1.72 25.66 -6.61
C ALA A 322 2.26 24.32 -6.08
N ALA A 323 1.66 23.75 -5.02
CA ALA A 323 2.07 22.45 -4.49
C ALA A 323 1.91 21.32 -5.52
N ILE A 324 0.79 21.28 -6.25
CA ILE A 324 0.56 20.30 -7.33
C ILE A 324 1.57 20.51 -8.46
N ALA A 325 1.81 21.76 -8.87
CA ALA A 325 2.77 22.10 -9.92
C ALA A 325 4.20 21.69 -9.53
N VAL A 326 4.61 21.89 -8.28
CA VAL A 326 5.92 21.45 -7.76
C VAL A 326 6.06 19.93 -7.85
N VAL A 327 5.01 19.16 -7.52
CA VAL A 327 5.03 17.70 -7.65
C VAL A 327 5.17 17.28 -9.12
N ILE A 328 4.39 17.88 -10.02
CA ILE A 328 4.48 17.60 -11.47
C ILE A 328 5.87 17.94 -12.00
N ALA A 329 6.39 19.11 -11.65
CA ALA A 329 7.71 19.57 -12.06
C ALA A 329 8.82 18.65 -11.54
N ALA A 330 8.74 18.22 -10.27
CA ALA A 330 9.70 17.28 -9.70
C ALA A 330 9.71 15.95 -10.46
N VAL A 331 8.53 15.39 -10.78
CA VAL A 331 8.43 14.12 -11.53
C VAL A 331 8.85 14.26 -13.00
N ALA A 332 8.55 15.38 -13.64
CA ALA A 332 8.88 15.60 -15.05
C ALA A 332 10.36 15.97 -15.27
N LEU A 333 10.92 16.84 -14.42
CA LEU A 333 12.23 17.46 -14.64
C LEU A 333 13.39 16.71 -13.99
N VAL A 334 13.17 15.96 -12.90
CA VAL A 334 14.26 15.28 -12.18
C VAL A 334 14.52 13.90 -12.79
N PRO A 335 15.65 13.69 -13.48
CA PRO A 335 16.01 12.37 -13.99
C PRO A 335 16.27 11.38 -12.86
N GLY A 336 15.85 10.12 -13.04
CA GLY A 336 16.04 9.07 -12.04
C GLY A 336 15.11 9.13 -10.83
N LEU A 337 14.19 10.09 -10.76
CA LEU A 337 13.19 10.14 -9.68
C LEU A 337 12.15 9.01 -9.83
N VAL A 338 11.76 8.69 -11.06
CA VAL A 338 10.94 7.51 -11.38
C VAL A 338 11.88 6.37 -11.77
N ALA A 339 11.60 5.15 -11.32
CA ALA A 339 12.42 4.00 -11.65
C ALA A 339 12.41 3.74 -13.18
N GLY A 340 13.58 3.51 -13.76
CA GLY A 340 13.77 3.37 -15.21
C GLY A 340 14.35 4.62 -15.87
N ASP A 341 15.00 4.44 -17.02
CA ASP A 341 15.57 5.56 -17.78
C ASP A 341 14.54 6.11 -18.79
N LEU A 342 13.49 6.72 -18.25
CA LEU A 342 12.44 7.31 -19.08
C LEU A 342 12.94 8.58 -19.77
N GLY A 343 12.68 8.74 -21.06
CA GLY A 343 12.88 10.03 -21.75
C GLY A 343 11.98 11.14 -21.18
N PHE A 344 12.31 12.41 -21.48
CA PHE A 344 11.58 13.58 -20.95
C PHE A 344 10.06 13.52 -21.23
N VAL A 345 9.67 13.16 -22.46
CA VAL A 345 8.25 13.05 -22.84
C VAL A 345 7.52 11.99 -22.01
N ALA A 346 8.16 10.85 -21.77
CA ALA A 346 7.60 9.79 -20.94
C ALA A 346 7.48 10.19 -19.46
N ARG A 347 8.46 10.94 -18.94
CA ARG A 347 8.38 11.52 -17.59
C ARG A 347 7.27 12.55 -17.47
N LEU A 348 7.07 13.40 -18.48
CA LEU A 348 5.99 14.38 -18.48
C LEU A 348 4.61 13.72 -18.49
N VAL A 349 4.42 12.71 -19.36
CA VAL A 349 3.18 11.91 -19.37
C VAL A 349 2.97 11.19 -18.04
N CYS A 350 4.04 10.65 -17.44
CA CYS A 350 3.98 10.06 -16.10
C CYS A 350 3.54 11.08 -15.04
N ALA A 351 4.15 12.27 -15.04
CA ALA A 351 3.85 13.34 -14.08
C ALA A 351 2.40 13.82 -14.18
N LEU A 352 1.88 14.00 -15.41
CA LEU A 352 0.48 14.33 -15.65
C LEU A 352 -0.45 13.20 -15.22
N GLY A 353 -0.08 11.94 -15.49
CA GLY A 353 -0.78 10.76 -15.00
C GLY A 353 -0.86 10.72 -13.48
N VAL A 354 0.26 10.95 -12.77
CA VAL A 354 0.32 11.02 -11.31
C VAL A 354 -0.58 12.12 -10.77
N ALA A 355 -0.60 13.31 -11.39
CA ALA A 355 -1.49 14.38 -10.99
C ALA A 355 -2.97 14.00 -11.17
N VAL A 356 -3.36 13.52 -12.35
CA VAL A 356 -4.75 13.17 -12.66
C VAL A 356 -5.23 12.01 -11.81
N PHE A 357 -4.54 10.87 -11.85
CA PHE A 357 -4.92 9.68 -11.07
C PHE A 357 -4.77 9.91 -9.57
N GLY A 358 -3.81 10.73 -9.13
CA GLY A 358 -3.65 11.12 -7.73
C GLY A 358 -4.82 11.93 -7.22
N LEU A 359 -5.19 13.02 -7.91
CA LEU A 359 -6.34 13.86 -7.58
C LEU A 359 -7.64 13.03 -7.54
N LEU A 360 -7.83 12.19 -8.55
CA LEU A 360 -8.94 11.24 -8.64
C LEU A 360 -8.96 10.28 -7.43
N SER A 361 -7.82 9.68 -7.10
CA SER A 361 -7.70 8.71 -6.00
C SER A 361 -7.98 9.34 -4.65
N VAL A 362 -7.57 10.60 -4.42
CA VAL A 362 -7.82 11.32 -3.17
C VAL A 362 -9.32 11.55 -2.97
N ALA A 363 -10.06 11.95 -4.02
CA ALA A 363 -11.50 12.15 -3.92
C ALA A 363 -12.24 10.86 -3.52
N VAL A 364 -11.89 9.74 -4.16
CA VAL A 364 -12.46 8.42 -3.85
C VAL A 364 -12.07 7.95 -2.45
N ALA A 365 -10.79 8.06 -2.11
CA ALA A 365 -10.27 7.71 -0.80
C ALA A 365 -11.00 8.46 0.32
N ALA A 366 -11.08 9.79 0.22
CA ALA A 366 -11.64 10.65 1.26
C ALA A 366 -13.12 10.35 1.54
N ARG A 367 -13.92 10.06 0.50
CA ARG A 367 -15.33 9.66 0.70
C ARG A 367 -15.45 8.29 1.33
N ILE A 368 -14.65 7.30 0.90
CA ILE A 368 -14.71 5.95 1.49
C ILE A 368 -14.29 5.99 2.97
N VAL A 369 -13.28 6.79 3.32
CA VAL A 369 -12.91 7.05 4.72
C VAL A 369 -14.09 7.63 5.50
N GLY A 370 -14.86 8.53 4.89
CA GLY A 370 -16.08 9.08 5.49
C GLY A 370 -17.17 8.03 5.77
N ILE A 371 -17.27 6.97 4.98
CA ILE A 371 -18.29 5.93 5.13
C ILE A 371 -17.83 4.81 6.07
N VAL A 372 -16.62 4.29 5.89
CA VAL A 372 -16.15 3.04 6.52
C VAL A 372 -14.93 3.25 7.43
N GLY A 373 -14.19 4.34 7.27
CA GLY A 373 -12.91 4.58 7.96
C GLY A 373 -11.69 4.18 7.11
N VAL A 374 -10.49 4.50 7.62
CA VAL A 374 -9.22 4.29 6.91
C VAL A 374 -8.83 2.81 6.92
N SER A 375 -9.12 2.08 8.01
CA SER A 375 -8.68 0.70 8.20
C SER A 375 -9.35 -0.29 7.22
N SER A 376 -10.52 0.07 6.69
CA SER A 376 -11.29 -0.75 5.75
C SER A 376 -11.40 -0.11 4.37
N GLN A 377 -10.60 0.92 4.09
CA GLN A 377 -10.55 1.51 2.76
C GLN A 377 -9.92 0.51 1.76
N PRO A 378 -10.49 0.31 0.56
CA PRO A 378 -9.97 -0.60 -0.45
C PRO A 378 -8.76 0.00 -1.20
N THR A 379 -7.72 0.40 -0.47
CA THR A 379 -6.55 1.12 -1.01
C THR A 379 -5.78 0.27 -2.02
N SER A 380 -5.72 -1.04 -1.82
CA SER A 380 -5.11 -1.96 -2.78
C SER A 380 -5.83 -1.96 -4.13
N GLY A 381 -7.17 -1.94 -4.14
CA GLY A 381 -7.97 -1.84 -5.35
C GLY A 381 -7.78 -0.51 -6.08
N ILE A 382 -7.78 0.60 -5.34
CA ILE A 382 -7.54 1.94 -5.91
C ILE A 382 -6.14 2.03 -6.53
N THR A 383 -5.11 1.52 -5.82
CA THR A 383 -3.74 1.44 -6.34
C THR A 383 -3.66 0.62 -7.62
N LEU A 384 -4.35 -0.53 -7.67
CA LEU A 384 -4.34 -1.41 -8.84
C LEU A 384 -4.97 -0.72 -10.06
N VAL A 385 -6.08 0.02 -9.89
CA VAL A 385 -6.67 0.80 -11.00
C VAL A 385 -5.73 1.87 -11.50
N THR A 386 -5.08 2.61 -10.59
CA THR A 386 -4.09 3.62 -10.98
C THR A 386 -2.93 2.99 -11.76
N LEU A 387 -2.46 1.81 -11.34
CA LEU A 387 -1.42 1.07 -12.06
C LEU A 387 -1.90 0.58 -13.44
N LEU A 388 -3.10 0.01 -13.55
CA LEU A 388 -3.65 -0.43 -14.83
C LEU A 388 -3.93 0.75 -15.77
N GLY A 389 -4.45 1.86 -15.25
CA GLY A 389 -4.72 3.06 -16.02
C GLY A 389 -3.43 3.69 -16.55
N THR A 390 -2.42 3.87 -15.69
CA THR A 390 -1.11 4.37 -16.11
C THR A 390 -0.41 3.42 -17.08
N ALA A 391 -0.42 2.11 -16.83
CA ALA A 391 0.13 1.12 -17.75
C ALA A 391 -0.57 1.09 -19.10
N ALA A 392 -1.90 1.26 -19.14
CA ALA A 392 -2.66 1.34 -20.38
C ALA A 392 -2.30 2.58 -21.21
N VAL A 393 -2.09 3.73 -20.55
CA VAL A 393 -1.60 4.95 -21.23
C VAL A 393 -0.22 4.72 -21.84
N PHE A 394 0.70 4.09 -21.10
CA PHE A 394 2.04 3.78 -21.61
C PHE A 394 1.99 2.80 -22.78
N ALA A 395 1.16 1.75 -22.68
CA ALA A 395 0.97 0.77 -23.75
C ALA A 395 0.37 1.41 -25.02
N ALA A 396 -0.59 2.32 -24.88
CA ALA A 396 -1.20 3.04 -26.00
C ALA A 396 -0.20 3.95 -26.73
N LEU A 397 0.83 4.44 -26.04
CA LEU A 397 1.91 5.25 -26.60
C LEU A 397 3.06 4.41 -27.18
N GLY A 398 2.95 3.08 -27.17
CA GLY A 398 4.00 2.19 -27.67
C GLY A 398 5.24 2.13 -26.78
N TRP A 399 5.10 2.45 -25.49
CA TRP A 399 6.18 2.30 -24.50
C TRP A 399 6.10 0.93 -23.83
N ASP A 400 6.18 -0.11 -24.66
CA ASP A 400 6.14 -1.52 -24.28
C ASP A 400 7.54 -2.13 -24.06
N ASP A 401 8.60 -1.40 -24.41
CA ASP A 401 9.97 -1.89 -24.37
C ASP A 401 10.53 -2.06 -22.94
N LEU A 402 11.39 -3.06 -22.77
CA LEU A 402 11.99 -3.48 -21.50
C LEU A 402 12.83 -2.38 -20.82
N GLY A 403 13.21 -1.31 -21.53
CA GLY A 403 13.89 -0.13 -20.96
C GLY A 403 13.05 0.70 -19.97
N ALA A 404 11.71 0.57 -20.03
CA ALA A 404 10.80 1.15 -19.04
C ALA A 404 10.74 0.35 -17.72
N ARG A 405 11.32 -0.86 -17.68
CA ARG A 405 11.54 -1.65 -16.46
C ARG A 405 13.01 -1.54 -16.08
N GLY A 406 13.37 -0.52 -15.29
CA GLY A 406 14.66 -0.32 -14.62
C GLY A 406 15.88 -0.97 -15.27
N GLY A 407 16.70 -0.14 -15.93
CA GLY A 407 17.95 -0.52 -16.61
C GLY A 407 18.72 -1.63 -15.90
N ALA A 408 18.55 -2.83 -16.41
CA ALA A 408 19.39 -3.99 -16.13
C ALA A 408 19.77 -4.62 -17.46
N ASP A 409 20.37 -3.83 -18.35
CA ASP A 409 21.58 -4.25 -19.05
C ASP A 409 22.33 -3.00 -19.54
N GLY A 410 23.27 -2.55 -18.71
CA GLY A 410 24.11 -1.36 -18.93
C GLY A 410 25.56 -1.71 -18.71
N ARG A 411 26.02 -2.77 -19.39
CA ARG A 411 27.43 -2.98 -19.72
C ARG A 411 27.47 -3.45 -21.16
N ASP A 412 27.40 -2.49 -22.07
CA ASP A 412 28.06 -2.54 -23.39
C ASP A 412 27.98 -1.13 -23.98
N GLY A 413 28.85 -0.25 -23.47
CA GLY A 413 29.17 1.02 -24.11
C GLY A 413 30.56 0.90 -24.70
N GLY A 414 30.66 0.91 -26.03
CA GLY A 414 31.93 1.12 -26.72
C GLY A 414 31.95 0.73 -28.19
N GLY A 415 31.84 1.73 -29.07
CA GLY A 415 32.47 1.70 -30.39
C GLY A 415 31.54 1.55 -31.58
N GLY A 416 31.24 2.68 -32.24
CA GLY A 416 30.86 2.67 -33.65
C GLY A 416 32.09 2.41 -34.54
N GLY A 417 31.85 1.81 -35.71
CA GLY A 417 32.83 1.69 -36.79
C GLY A 417 32.84 0.32 -37.47
N ASP A 418 32.71 0.35 -38.80
CA ASP A 418 33.21 -0.63 -39.78
C ASP A 418 32.40 -1.91 -40.09
N VAL A 419 31.52 -1.75 -41.09
CA VAL A 419 31.63 -2.30 -42.46
C VAL A 419 32.49 -3.58 -42.66
N GLU A 420 31.84 -4.57 -43.29
CA GLU A 420 32.39 -5.66 -44.11
C GLU A 420 33.11 -6.84 -43.44
N GLY A 421 32.57 -8.04 -43.72
CA GLY A 421 33.41 -9.22 -43.97
C GLY A 421 33.61 -10.22 -42.82
N ARG A 422 32.73 -11.23 -42.72
CA ARG A 422 33.14 -12.63 -42.92
C ARG A 422 31.96 -13.60 -42.96
N ARG A 423 31.72 -14.11 -44.17
CA ARG A 423 31.04 -15.37 -44.45
C ARG A 423 31.96 -16.56 -44.11
N HIS A 424 31.32 -17.72 -43.90
CA HIS A 424 31.88 -19.08 -43.77
C HIS A 424 32.50 -19.38 -42.39
N LEU A 425 32.12 -20.44 -41.66
CA LEU A 425 31.90 -21.83 -42.08
C LEU A 425 30.85 -22.53 -41.20
N ALA A 426 29.95 -23.28 -41.84
CA ALA A 426 29.14 -24.31 -41.22
C ALA A 426 29.89 -25.66 -41.29
N GLY A 427 29.79 -26.47 -40.24
CA GLY A 427 30.22 -27.87 -40.22
C GLY A 427 29.77 -28.58 -38.94
N PRO A 428 29.23 -29.82 -38.97
CA PRO A 428 28.26 -30.28 -37.97
C PRO A 428 28.79 -31.33 -36.98
N GLY A 429 28.12 -31.43 -35.83
CA GLY A 429 27.99 -32.67 -35.05
C GLY A 429 28.96 -32.86 -33.89
N ARG A 430 28.39 -32.96 -32.68
CA ARG A 430 28.48 -34.15 -31.79
C ARG A 430 27.72 -33.89 -30.49
N ARG A 431 26.79 -34.80 -30.17
CA ARG A 431 26.23 -34.99 -28.83
C ARG A 431 27.33 -35.58 -27.94
N ALA A 432 27.45 -35.09 -26.71
CA ALA A 432 28.09 -35.83 -25.63
C ALA A 432 27.47 -35.46 -24.29
N THR A 433 26.71 -36.42 -23.77
CA THR A 433 26.34 -36.63 -22.37
C THR A 433 27.56 -36.55 -21.45
N TRP A 434 27.45 -35.93 -20.27
CA TRP A 434 28.36 -36.23 -19.16
C TRP A 434 27.64 -36.36 -17.82
N SER A 435 27.76 -37.58 -17.31
CA SER A 435 27.34 -38.11 -16.02
C SER A 435 28.21 -37.63 -14.87
N ALA A 436 27.61 -37.68 -13.68
CA ALA A 436 28.20 -37.45 -12.38
C ALA A 436 29.51 -38.21 -12.12
N ARG A 437 30.45 -37.55 -11.42
CA ARG A 437 31.53 -38.24 -10.69
C ARG A 437 31.84 -37.56 -9.36
N ARG A 438 31.56 -38.28 -8.27
CA ARG A 438 32.04 -37.98 -6.92
C ARG A 438 33.56 -38.22 -6.84
N ARG A 439 34.29 -37.33 -6.16
CA ARG A 439 35.54 -37.65 -5.46
C ARG A 439 35.61 -36.90 -4.12
N ARG A 440 36.01 -37.63 -3.08
CA ARG A 440 36.38 -37.17 -1.73
C ARG A 440 37.90 -37.08 -1.60
N GLY A 441 38.37 -36.24 -0.66
CA GLY A 441 39.74 -36.13 -0.12
C GLY A 441 40.25 -34.69 -0.18
N SER A 442 40.12 -33.86 0.88
CA SER A 442 41.12 -33.56 1.95
C SER A 442 42.49 -33.12 1.39
N SER A 443 43.11 -31.98 1.71
CA SER A 443 43.17 -31.20 2.96
C SER A 443 43.75 -29.79 2.75
N SER A 444 43.44 -28.89 3.70
CA SER A 444 44.20 -27.73 4.23
C SER A 444 44.69 -26.60 3.30
N GLY A 445 44.15 -25.40 3.52
CA GLY A 445 44.71 -24.10 3.10
C GLY A 445 43.80 -22.96 3.53
N SER A 446 44.18 -22.24 4.58
CA SER A 446 43.44 -21.17 5.24
C SER A 446 43.35 -19.88 4.42
N SER A 447 42.14 -19.32 4.27
CA SER A 447 41.95 -17.86 4.19
C SER A 447 40.52 -17.48 4.56
N SER A 448 40.42 -16.53 5.48
CA SER A 448 39.26 -15.78 5.96
C SER A 448 38.14 -15.53 4.93
N GLY A 449 36.92 -15.97 5.25
CA GLY A 449 35.68 -15.57 4.60
C GLY A 449 34.52 -15.73 5.57
N GLN A 450 33.97 -14.62 6.04
CA GLN A 450 32.79 -14.58 6.91
C GLN A 450 31.56 -15.18 6.19
N PRO A 451 30.66 -15.86 6.92
CA PRO A 451 29.51 -16.53 6.33
C PRO A 451 28.37 -15.55 6.01
N ALA A 452 27.81 -15.67 4.81
CA ALA A 452 26.52 -15.08 4.45
C ALA A 452 25.40 -15.70 5.30
N PRO A 453 24.52 -14.92 5.95
CA PRO A 453 23.42 -15.49 6.71
C PRO A 453 22.30 -15.98 5.77
N ALA A 454 21.83 -17.18 6.11
CA ALA A 454 20.83 -17.97 5.44
C ALA A 454 19.48 -17.24 5.26
N GLY A 455 18.83 -17.55 4.13
CA GLY A 455 17.59 -16.94 3.67
C GLY A 455 16.40 -17.10 4.62
N TRP A 456 15.67 -16.00 4.77
CA TRP A 456 14.34 -15.90 5.37
C TRP A 456 13.45 -15.07 4.46
N TRP A 457 12.93 -15.66 3.38
CA TRP A 457 11.86 -15.06 2.57
C TRP A 457 11.02 -16.16 1.89
N PRO A 458 9.92 -16.63 2.47
CA PRO A 458 8.87 -17.32 1.73
C PRO A 458 7.73 -16.33 1.46
N GLY A 459 7.69 -15.71 0.27
CA GLY A 459 6.58 -14.82 -0.06
C GLY A 459 6.83 -13.88 -1.23
N ARG A 460 6.83 -14.38 -2.46
CA ARG A 460 6.83 -13.52 -3.66
C ARG A 460 5.39 -13.06 -3.93
N CYS A 461 5.16 -11.75 -4.01
CA CYS A 461 3.85 -11.12 -4.27
C CYS A 461 3.34 -11.44 -5.69
N CYS A 462 2.08 -11.88 -5.81
CA CYS A 462 1.44 -12.28 -7.07
C CYS A 462 1.20 -11.14 -8.07
N CYS A 463 1.03 -9.90 -7.60
CA CYS A 463 0.70 -8.76 -8.46
C CYS A 463 1.82 -8.46 -9.49
N CYS A 464 3.08 -8.72 -9.14
CA CYS A 464 4.25 -8.57 -10.02
C CYS A 464 4.40 -9.67 -11.07
N ARG A 465 3.87 -10.87 -10.77
CA ARG A 465 4.05 -12.05 -11.62
C ARG A 465 2.98 -12.08 -12.71
N ALA A 466 1.76 -11.63 -12.42
CA ALA A 466 0.66 -11.55 -13.38
C ALA A 466 1.01 -10.68 -14.61
N THR A 467 1.56 -9.47 -14.39
CA THR A 467 2.02 -8.54 -15.43
C THR A 467 3.23 -9.05 -16.22
N ALA A 468 4.14 -9.79 -15.58
CA ALA A 468 5.27 -10.42 -16.26
C ALA A 468 4.88 -11.65 -17.10
N SER A 469 3.72 -12.24 -16.80
CA SER A 469 3.20 -13.44 -17.47
C SER A 469 2.33 -13.07 -18.69
N ALA A 470 1.52 -12.02 -18.57
CA ALA A 470 0.72 -11.46 -19.66
C ALA A 470 1.59 -10.89 -20.80
N ALA A 471 2.78 -10.37 -20.48
CA ALA A 471 3.75 -9.92 -21.49
C ALA A 471 4.43 -11.06 -22.26
N ARG A 472 4.43 -12.30 -21.74
CA ARG A 472 5.04 -13.47 -22.44
C ARG A 472 4.07 -14.21 -23.36
N SER A 473 2.76 -14.05 -23.16
CA SER A 473 1.72 -14.72 -23.97
C SER A 473 1.38 -13.99 -25.26
N TRP A 474 1.81 -12.74 -25.42
CA TRP A 474 1.62 -11.95 -26.65
C TRP A 474 2.85 -12.04 -27.57
N ARG A 475 3.12 -13.24 -28.09
CA ARG A 475 3.95 -13.40 -29.29
C ARG A 475 3.01 -13.60 -30.48
N PRO A 476 3.02 -12.73 -31.51
CA PRO A 476 2.29 -13.03 -32.74
C PRO A 476 2.95 -14.25 -33.38
N ARG A 477 2.17 -15.32 -33.57
CA ARG A 477 2.55 -16.46 -34.41
C ARG A 477 2.79 -15.92 -35.83
N ARG A 478 4.06 -15.80 -36.25
CA ARG A 478 4.39 -15.71 -37.67
C ARG A 478 3.97 -17.04 -38.31
N ARG A 479 3.01 -16.98 -39.23
CA ARG A 479 2.67 -18.08 -40.14
C ARG A 479 3.70 -18.14 -41.28
N PRO A 480 3.93 -19.32 -41.87
CA PRO A 480 5.09 -19.64 -42.69
C PRO A 480 5.22 -18.79 -43.95
#